data_AF-A0A4R5U8V0-F1
#
_entry.id   AF-A0A4R5U8V0-F1
#
_cell.length_a   1.000
_cell.length_b   1.000
_cell.length_c   1.000
_cell.angle_alpha   90.00
_cell.angle_beta   90.00
_cell.angle_gamma   90.00
#
_symmetry.space_group_name_H-M   'P 1'
#
loop_
_entity.id
_entity.type
_entity.pdbx_description
1 polymer ?
#
loop_
_entity_poly.entity_id
_entity_poly.type
_entity_poly.pdbx_seq_one_letter_code
_entity_poly.pdbx_strand_id
1 'polypeptide(L)'
;MPDDIYDELIQPRGAAYRASQVHPRSHYLEPVEQGAGRMAGNSRVWGDANPEVQSRSIDALVDAARATGLGSRETAHVLAIARVESGFNPDAAAGTTSASGLGQFIDDTGKAYGLDDRNRFDIDAQAGALVAHFIDNRNLAQRRGQDESWIYKYHHDGPVRDYGGLALSRDKVMPLLEQYTQFVESRFGVTQSNETRSETRAPASPSAMLMRDGQRGEDVAQLQATLTGLGYHDARDVPLQADGVFGSRTGQAVRAFQQAQGLEVDGVVGPATRDALDRALQVEKAPPRDAEAVTTSPVDQLLAAARSGDAGTLQAAMDGFAATRFGRMFQQAQVAESERVAQREQASQCSPDR
;
A
#
# COMPACT_ATOMS: atom_id res chain seq x y z
N MET A 1 -3.35 -16.61 4.37
CA MET A 1 -4.54 -16.69 5.25
C MET A 1 -4.52 -15.42 6.07
N PRO A 2 -5.61 -14.65 6.18
CA PRO A 2 -5.65 -13.52 7.09
C PRO A 2 -5.29 -14.02 8.50
N ASP A 3 -4.50 -13.25 9.24
CA ASP A 3 -4.27 -13.52 10.66
C ASP A 3 -5.63 -13.48 11.38
N ASP A 4 -5.86 -14.41 12.31
CA ASP A 4 -7.09 -14.55 13.12
C ASP A 4 -7.51 -13.25 13.82
N ILE A 5 -6.58 -12.32 14.01
CA ILE A 5 -6.78 -11.00 14.60
C ILE A 5 -7.76 -10.10 13.84
N TYR A 6 -8.00 -10.32 12.54
CA TYR A 6 -8.91 -9.48 11.74
C TYR A 6 -10.35 -10.00 11.70
N ASP A 7 -10.62 -11.24 12.12
CA ASP A 7 -11.90 -11.92 11.91
C ASP A 7 -13.10 -11.13 12.46
N GLU A 8 -12.91 -10.43 13.58
CA GLU A 8 -13.95 -9.61 14.21
C GLU A 8 -14.16 -8.24 13.53
N LEU A 9 -13.22 -7.81 12.70
CA LEU A 9 -13.25 -6.55 11.97
C LEU A 9 -13.81 -6.71 10.56
N ILE A 10 -13.65 -7.88 9.93
CA ILE A 10 -14.14 -8.13 8.57
C ILE A 10 -15.66 -7.95 8.49
N GLN A 11 -16.09 -7.19 7.50
CA GLN A 11 -17.50 -6.91 7.25
C GLN A 11 -18.05 -7.75 6.09
N PRO A 12 -19.28 -8.28 6.21
CA PRO A 12 -19.95 -8.88 5.08
C PRO A 12 -20.41 -7.81 4.08
N ARG A 13 -20.74 -8.24 2.87
CA ARG A 13 -21.42 -7.38 1.89
C ARG A 13 -22.73 -6.82 2.46
N GLY A 14 -22.88 -5.49 2.39
CA GLY A 14 -24.07 -4.77 2.79
C GLY A 14 -25.16 -4.71 1.72
N ALA A 15 -26.18 -3.86 1.96
CA ALA A 15 -27.27 -3.64 1.02
C ALA A 15 -26.82 -2.75 -0.16
N ALA A 16 -27.17 -3.16 -1.38
CA ALA A 16 -26.89 -2.41 -2.59
C ALA A 16 -27.98 -1.37 -2.88
N TYR A 17 -27.59 -0.22 -3.43
CA TYR A 17 -28.52 0.72 -4.05
C TYR A 17 -29.15 0.11 -5.30
N ARG A 18 -30.45 0.38 -5.51
CA ARG A 18 -31.13 0.11 -6.78
C ARG A 18 -30.71 1.16 -7.81
N ALA A 19 -30.67 0.80 -9.09
CA ALA A 19 -30.30 1.72 -10.16
C ALA A 19 -31.11 3.03 -10.15
N SER A 20 -32.40 2.97 -9.79
CA SER A 20 -33.27 4.15 -9.68
C SER A 20 -32.93 5.10 -8.52
N GLN A 21 -32.14 4.64 -7.54
CA GLN A 21 -31.69 5.43 -6.40
C GLN A 21 -30.36 6.13 -6.68
N VAL A 22 -29.68 5.78 -7.78
CA VAL A 22 -28.34 6.28 -8.07
C VAL A 22 -28.41 7.62 -8.80
N HIS A 23 -27.81 8.64 -8.19
CA HIS A 23 -27.72 9.97 -8.76
C HIS A 23 -26.60 10.02 -9.82
N PRO A 24 -26.74 10.77 -10.93
CA PRO A 24 -25.70 10.88 -11.97
C PRO A 24 -24.32 11.39 -11.53
N ARG A 25 -24.22 11.94 -10.32
CA ARG A 25 -22.97 12.49 -9.76
C ARG A 25 -22.24 11.47 -8.88
N SER A 26 -22.83 10.29 -8.72
CA SER A 26 -22.32 9.24 -7.86
C SER A 26 -21.31 8.38 -8.62
N HIS A 27 -20.27 7.94 -7.92
CA HIS A 27 -19.28 6.97 -8.42
C HIS A 27 -19.78 5.52 -8.34
N TYR A 28 -21.03 5.29 -7.90
CA TYR A 28 -21.55 3.96 -7.63
C TYR A 28 -21.72 3.07 -8.88
N LEU A 29 -21.88 3.67 -10.06
CA LEU A 29 -21.94 2.94 -11.33
C LEU A 29 -20.60 2.90 -12.06
N GLU A 30 -19.55 3.52 -11.51
CA GLU A 30 -18.22 3.44 -12.10
C GLU A 30 -17.70 2.01 -11.97
N PRO A 31 -17.09 1.45 -13.04
CA PRO A 31 -16.50 0.13 -12.98
C PRO A 31 -15.42 0.10 -11.90
N VAL A 32 -15.35 -1.01 -11.17
CA VAL A 32 -14.23 -1.24 -10.25
C VAL A 32 -13.05 -1.72 -11.08
N GLU A 33 -11.96 -0.96 -11.06
CA GLU A 33 -10.74 -1.32 -11.80
C GLU A 33 -10.06 -2.52 -11.15
N GLN A 34 -9.97 -3.63 -11.88
CA GLN A 34 -9.33 -4.88 -11.44
C GLN A 34 -7.91 -5.03 -12.04
N GLY A 35 -7.21 -3.91 -12.26
CA GLY A 35 -5.87 -3.90 -12.88
C GLY A 35 -4.88 -4.80 -12.13
N ALA A 36 -3.91 -5.38 -12.85
CA ALA A 36 -2.94 -6.31 -12.29
C ALA A 36 -2.17 -5.68 -11.11
N GLY A 37 -2.44 -6.16 -9.89
CA GLY A 37 -1.78 -5.75 -8.64
C GLY A 37 -2.56 -4.75 -7.77
N ARG A 38 -3.72 -4.24 -8.21
CA ARG A 38 -4.57 -3.39 -7.37
C ARG A 38 -5.41 -4.26 -6.42
N MET A 39 -5.32 -4.01 -5.12
CA MET A 39 -6.20 -4.63 -4.12
C MET A 39 -7.56 -3.94 -4.13
N ALA A 40 -8.45 -4.41 -5.00
CA ALA A 40 -9.77 -3.82 -5.23
C ALA A 40 -10.89 -4.60 -4.52
N GLY A 41 -11.96 -3.90 -4.17
CA GLY A 41 -13.22 -4.51 -3.74
C GLY A 41 -13.90 -5.29 -4.88
N ASN A 42 -14.94 -6.05 -4.52
CA ASN A 42 -15.75 -6.80 -5.48
C ASN A 42 -16.80 -5.90 -6.16
N SER A 43 -17.24 -4.83 -5.48
CA SER A 43 -18.13 -3.81 -6.04
C SER A 43 -18.05 -2.48 -5.27
N ARG A 44 -18.91 -1.53 -5.63
CA ARG A 44 -19.09 -0.23 -4.95
C ARG A 44 -19.90 -0.31 -3.65
N VAL A 45 -20.30 -1.51 -3.23
CA VAL A 45 -21.17 -1.72 -2.06
C VAL A 45 -20.36 -1.79 -0.78
N TRP A 46 -20.87 -1.19 0.29
CA TRP A 46 -20.33 -1.30 1.64
C TRP A 46 -19.97 -2.76 2.00
N GLY A 47 -18.77 -2.97 2.56
CA GLY A 47 -18.29 -4.29 3.01
C GLY A 47 -18.04 -5.31 1.89
N ASP A 48 -18.30 -4.97 0.63
CA ASP A 48 -18.15 -5.90 -0.49
C ASP A 48 -16.72 -5.91 -1.05
N ALA A 49 -15.78 -6.30 -0.19
CA ALA A 49 -14.40 -6.62 -0.53
C ALA A 49 -14.05 -7.96 0.11
N ASN A 50 -13.15 -8.72 -0.50
CA ASN A 50 -12.70 -9.98 0.11
C ASN A 50 -11.93 -9.70 1.43
N PRO A 51 -11.78 -10.70 2.33
CA PRO A 51 -11.13 -10.49 3.63
C PRO A 51 -9.71 -9.93 3.53
N GLU A 52 -8.92 -10.35 2.52
CA GLU A 52 -7.55 -9.87 2.33
C GLU A 52 -7.49 -8.36 1.99
N VAL A 53 -8.40 -7.88 1.14
CA VAL A 53 -8.50 -6.46 0.78
C VAL A 53 -8.99 -5.62 1.96
N GLN A 54 -9.92 -6.15 2.77
CA GLN A 54 -10.37 -5.48 3.99
C GLN A 54 -9.24 -5.41 5.03
N SER A 55 -8.50 -6.51 5.25
CA SER A 55 -7.31 -6.51 6.12
C SER A 55 -6.27 -5.50 5.64
N ARG A 56 -5.98 -5.42 4.33
CA ARG A 56 -5.05 -4.41 3.79
C ARG A 56 -5.54 -2.99 4.05
N SER A 57 -6.85 -2.74 3.92
CA SER A 57 -7.44 -1.43 4.18
C SER A 57 -7.32 -1.04 5.67
N ILE A 58 -7.55 -2.00 6.57
CA ILE A 58 -7.35 -1.83 8.01
C ILE A 58 -5.87 -1.50 8.29
N ASP A 59 -4.93 -2.27 7.74
CA ASP A 59 -3.50 -2.05 7.93
C ASP A 59 -3.05 -0.67 7.45
N ALA A 60 -3.48 -0.26 6.25
CA ALA A 60 -3.14 1.06 5.72
C ALA A 60 -3.66 2.20 6.61
N LEU A 61 -4.87 2.08 7.16
CA LEU A 61 -5.43 3.05 8.09
C LEU A 61 -4.62 3.15 9.38
N VAL A 62 -4.22 2.00 9.91
CA VAL A 62 -3.42 1.95 11.12
C VAL A 62 -2.01 2.49 10.88
N ASP A 63 -1.38 2.14 9.78
CA ASP A 63 -0.05 2.62 9.41
C ASP A 63 -0.05 4.14 9.19
N ALA A 64 -1.07 4.67 8.50
CA ALA A 64 -1.27 6.10 8.34
C ALA A 64 -1.51 6.81 9.67
N ALA A 65 -2.34 6.26 10.56
CA ALA A 65 -2.60 6.82 11.89
C ALA A 65 -1.30 6.91 12.70
N ARG A 66 -0.51 5.83 12.70
CA ARG A 66 0.80 5.78 13.36
C ARG A 66 1.81 6.74 12.75
N ALA A 67 1.79 6.94 11.43
CA ALA A 67 2.69 7.88 10.75
C ALA A 67 2.47 9.33 11.22
N THR A 68 1.27 9.64 11.71
CA THR A 68 0.90 10.95 12.26
C THR A 68 1.00 11.04 13.78
N GLY A 69 1.41 9.96 14.46
CA GLY A 69 1.57 9.91 15.91
C GLY A 69 0.27 9.72 16.70
N LEU A 70 -0.81 9.22 16.07
CA LEU A 70 -2.04 8.88 16.76
C LEU A 70 -1.83 7.71 17.72
N GLY A 71 -2.42 7.82 18.92
CA GLY A 71 -2.46 6.73 19.91
C GLY A 71 -3.46 5.63 19.55
N SER A 72 -3.52 4.58 20.38
CA SER A 72 -4.38 3.41 20.11
C SER A 72 -5.86 3.78 20.02
N ARG A 73 -6.36 4.59 20.97
CA ARG A 73 -7.75 5.05 21.00
C ARG A 73 -8.13 5.92 19.79
N GLU A 74 -7.18 6.70 19.29
CA GLU A 74 -7.41 7.59 18.15
C GLU A 74 -7.39 6.80 16.83
N THR A 75 -6.49 5.83 16.73
CA THR A 75 -6.48 4.85 15.64
C THR A 75 -7.78 4.04 15.62
N ALA A 76 -8.28 3.63 16.78
CA ALA A 76 -9.56 2.95 16.91
C ALA A 76 -10.75 3.78 16.37
N HIS A 77 -10.73 5.11 16.55
CA HIS A 77 -11.72 5.98 15.93
C HIS A 77 -11.63 5.94 14.40
N VAL A 78 -10.43 6.08 13.84
CA VAL A 78 -10.23 6.03 12.38
C VAL A 78 -10.79 4.72 11.81
N LEU A 79 -10.50 3.59 12.44
CA LEU A 79 -11.04 2.29 12.06
C LEU A 79 -12.57 2.22 12.20
N ALA A 80 -13.13 2.74 13.29
CA ALA A 80 -14.56 2.74 13.51
C ALA A 80 -15.30 3.60 12.46
N ILE A 81 -14.72 4.73 12.08
CA ILE A 81 -15.25 5.57 10.99
C ILE A 81 -15.21 4.78 9.67
N ALA A 82 -14.06 4.20 9.31
CA ALA A 82 -13.95 3.44 8.07
C ALA A 82 -14.91 2.24 8.01
N ARG A 83 -15.13 1.55 9.15
CA ARG A 83 -16.14 0.49 9.26
C ARG A 83 -17.54 1.02 8.95
N VAL A 84 -17.95 2.13 9.56
CA VAL A 84 -19.29 2.70 9.37
C VAL A 84 -19.47 3.19 7.95
N GLU A 85 -18.48 3.89 7.40
CA GLU A 85 -18.57 4.52 6.09
C GLU A 85 -18.49 3.51 4.93
N SER A 86 -17.55 2.57 4.97
CA SER A 86 -17.25 1.71 3.82
C SER A 86 -17.28 0.22 4.11
N GLY A 87 -17.32 -0.19 5.38
CA GLY A 87 -17.15 -1.58 5.78
C GLY A 87 -15.77 -2.10 5.39
N PHE A 88 -14.77 -1.21 5.40
CA PHE A 88 -13.41 -1.47 4.92
C PHE A 88 -13.31 -1.87 3.43
N ASN A 89 -14.33 -1.56 2.62
CA ASN A 89 -14.23 -1.70 1.17
C ASN A 89 -13.62 -0.42 0.57
N PRO A 90 -12.40 -0.46 0.01
CA PRO A 90 -11.75 0.73 -0.55
C PRO A 90 -12.39 1.22 -1.85
N ASP A 91 -13.30 0.44 -2.43
CA ASP A 91 -14.07 0.80 -3.62
C ASP A 91 -15.50 1.25 -3.30
N ALA A 92 -15.90 1.30 -2.03
CA ALA A 92 -17.25 1.71 -1.64
C ALA A 92 -17.63 3.08 -2.22
N ALA A 93 -18.87 3.24 -2.65
CA ALA A 93 -19.40 4.52 -3.09
C ALA A 93 -20.87 4.68 -2.67
N ALA A 94 -21.29 5.90 -2.37
CA ALA A 94 -22.68 6.19 -2.07
C ALA A 94 -23.47 6.36 -3.36
N GLY A 95 -24.67 5.79 -3.47
CA GLY A 95 -25.52 5.97 -4.65
C GLY A 95 -26.08 7.40 -4.81
N THR A 96 -26.20 8.16 -3.73
CA THR A 96 -26.94 9.45 -3.72
C THR A 96 -26.03 10.68 -3.78
N THR A 97 -24.72 10.50 -3.59
CA THR A 97 -23.72 11.58 -3.56
C THR A 97 -22.45 11.11 -4.28
N SER A 98 -21.46 12.01 -4.41
CA SER A 98 -20.11 11.63 -4.86
C SER A 98 -19.24 11.05 -3.73
N ALA A 99 -19.83 10.68 -2.59
CA ALA A 99 -19.07 10.08 -1.51
C ALA A 99 -18.46 8.74 -1.97
N SER A 100 -17.16 8.56 -1.78
CA SER A 100 -16.44 7.34 -2.15
C SER A 100 -15.29 6.99 -1.21
N GLY A 101 -14.89 5.72 -1.25
CA GLY A 101 -13.72 5.20 -0.57
C GLY A 101 -13.91 4.92 0.93
N LEU A 102 -12.81 4.61 1.60
CA LEU A 102 -12.77 4.17 3.00
C LEU A 102 -13.44 5.15 3.96
N GLY A 103 -13.29 6.45 3.71
CA GLY A 103 -13.88 7.54 4.48
C GLY A 103 -15.10 8.19 3.85
N GLN A 104 -15.65 7.63 2.77
CA GLN A 104 -16.80 8.18 2.03
C GLN A 104 -16.74 9.69 1.77
N PHE A 105 -15.59 10.17 1.28
CA PHE A 105 -15.39 11.58 0.97
C PHE A 105 -16.17 11.98 -0.27
N ILE A 106 -16.95 13.07 -0.18
CA ILE A 106 -17.42 13.78 -1.38
C ILE A 106 -16.25 14.47 -2.08
N ASP A 107 -16.31 14.64 -3.40
CA ASP A 107 -15.19 15.16 -4.21
C ASP A 107 -14.52 16.42 -3.64
N ASP A 108 -15.33 17.42 -3.29
CA ASP A 108 -14.81 18.71 -2.80
C ASP A 108 -14.01 18.54 -1.49
N THR A 109 -14.50 17.69 -0.57
CA THR A 109 -13.80 17.41 0.68
C THR A 109 -12.58 16.53 0.43
N GLY A 110 -12.70 15.49 -0.39
CA GLY A 110 -11.60 14.60 -0.74
C GLY A 110 -10.42 15.36 -1.36
N LYS A 111 -10.69 16.34 -2.21
CA LYS A 111 -9.67 17.21 -2.82
C LYS A 111 -8.86 18.00 -1.79
N ALA A 112 -9.49 18.45 -0.70
CA ALA A 112 -8.78 19.13 0.38
C ALA A 112 -7.76 18.20 1.09
N TYR A 113 -7.96 16.89 0.99
CA TYR A 113 -7.10 15.85 1.54
C TYR A 113 -6.30 15.08 0.48
N GLY A 114 -6.20 15.63 -0.74
CA GLY A 114 -5.36 15.07 -1.81
C GLY A 114 -5.97 13.93 -2.63
N LEU A 115 -7.28 13.71 -2.52
CA LEU A 115 -8.01 12.75 -3.36
C LEU A 115 -8.53 13.42 -4.64
N ASP A 116 -8.44 12.70 -5.77
CA ASP A 116 -8.98 13.07 -7.06
C ASP A 116 -9.39 11.83 -7.88
N ASP A 117 -9.80 12.04 -9.14
CA ASP A 117 -10.23 10.98 -10.07
C ASP A 117 -9.22 9.84 -10.25
N ARG A 118 -7.93 10.09 -9.99
CA ARG A 118 -6.85 9.14 -10.25
C ARG A 118 -6.54 8.25 -9.05
N ASN A 119 -6.86 8.70 -7.83
CA ASN A 119 -6.44 8.03 -6.60
C ASN A 119 -7.54 7.87 -5.53
N ARG A 120 -8.79 8.32 -5.80
CA ARG A 120 -9.93 8.20 -4.85
C ARG A 120 -10.20 6.78 -4.36
N PHE A 121 -9.77 5.77 -5.12
CA PHE A 121 -9.90 4.36 -4.77
C PHE A 121 -8.54 3.67 -4.53
N ASP A 122 -7.46 4.43 -4.36
CA ASP A 122 -6.16 3.93 -3.90
C ASP A 122 -6.17 3.81 -2.37
N ILE A 123 -5.83 2.65 -1.82
CA ILE A 123 -5.99 2.36 -0.38
C ILE A 123 -5.15 3.32 0.47
N ASP A 124 -3.88 3.54 0.10
CA ASP A 124 -2.94 4.31 0.90
C ASP A 124 -3.29 5.81 0.86
N ALA A 125 -3.69 6.33 -0.31
CA ALA A 125 -4.15 7.71 -0.46
C ALA A 125 -5.40 7.97 0.40
N GLN A 126 -6.38 7.06 0.36
CA GLN A 126 -7.61 7.18 1.16
C GLN A 126 -7.35 7.07 2.66
N ALA A 127 -6.45 6.18 3.07
CA ALA A 127 -6.07 6.03 4.47
C ALA A 127 -5.43 7.32 5.02
N GLY A 128 -4.48 7.90 4.27
CA GLY A 128 -3.87 9.18 4.61
C GLY A 128 -4.90 10.31 4.70
N ALA A 129 -5.82 10.38 3.73
CA ALA A 129 -6.89 11.37 3.72
C ALA A 129 -7.83 11.24 4.93
N LEU A 130 -8.24 10.01 5.27
CA LEU A 130 -9.12 9.76 6.41
C LEU A 130 -8.45 10.11 7.75
N VAL A 131 -7.19 9.76 7.94
CA VAL A 131 -6.42 10.10 9.13
C VAL A 131 -6.24 11.62 9.27
N ALA A 132 -5.90 12.31 8.19
CA ALA A 132 -5.76 13.77 8.20
C ALA A 132 -7.09 14.46 8.56
N HIS A 133 -8.19 14.04 7.93
CA HIS A 133 -9.52 14.56 8.24
C HIS A 133 -9.97 14.26 9.68
N PHE A 134 -9.65 13.07 10.20
CA PHE A 134 -9.88 12.73 11.60
C PHE A 134 -9.15 13.69 12.55
N ILE A 135 -7.87 13.97 12.29
CA ILE A 135 -7.06 14.88 13.12
C ILE A 135 -7.67 16.28 13.15
N ASP A 136 -8.09 16.82 12.01
CA ASP A 136 -8.73 18.14 11.93
C ASP A 136 -10.02 18.20 12.76
N ASN A 137 -10.85 17.16 12.65
CA ASN A 137 -12.12 17.06 13.37
C ASN A 137 -11.91 16.85 14.88
N ARG A 138 -10.94 16.03 15.29
CA ARG A 138 -10.51 15.86 16.69
C ARG A 138 -10.06 17.18 17.28
N ASN A 139 -9.16 17.89 16.58
CA ASN A 139 -8.66 19.17 17.04
C ASN A 139 -9.78 20.21 17.12
N LEU A 140 -10.76 20.17 16.21
CA LEU A 140 -11.93 21.04 16.27
C LEU A 140 -12.82 20.74 17.49
N ALA A 141 -13.12 19.47 17.75
CA ALA A 141 -13.91 19.04 18.92
C ALA A 141 -13.22 19.49 20.23
N GLN A 142 -11.90 19.25 20.34
CA GLN A 142 -11.11 19.67 21.49
C GLN A 142 -11.13 21.20 21.69
N ARG A 143 -10.92 21.99 20.62
CA ARG A 143 -11.00 23.46 20.70
C ARG A 143 -12.37 23.97 21.13
N ARG A 144 -13.43 23.19 20.86
CA ARG A 144 -14.81 23.52 21.24
C ARG A 144 -15.22 22.93 22.60
N GLY A 145 -14.31 22.27 23.32
CA GLY A 145 -14.61 21.64 24.61
C GLY A 145 -15.59 20.48 24.51
N GLN A 146 -15.61 19.79 23.36
CA GLN A 146 -16.53 18.70 23.07
C GLN A 146 -15.85 17.35 23.23
N ASP A 147 -16.63 16.35 23.63
CA ASP A 147 -16.16 14.97 23.76
C ASP A 147 -15.90 14.32 22.39
N GLU A 148 -15.28 13.13 22.40
CA GLU A 148 -14.84 12.42 21.21
C GLU A 148 -15.98 11.98 20.26
N SER A 149 -17.24 11.93 20.72
CA SER A 149 -18.40 11.64 19.83
C SER A 149 -18.65 12.75 18.80
N TRP A 150 -18.08 13.94 19.01
CA TRP A 150 -18.16 15.02 18.05
C TRP A 150 -17.24 14.85 16.84
N ILE A 151 -16.24 13.97 16.93
CA ILE A 151 -15.30 13.76 15.83
C ILE A 151 -16.04 13.19 14.61
N TYR A 152 -16.82 12.12 14.81
CA TYR A 152 -17.62 11.56 13.72
C TYR A 152 -18.79 12.46 13.33
N LYS A 153 -19.37 13.20 14.28
CA LYS A 153 -20.35 14.25 13.95
C LYS A 153 -19.77 15.20 12.90
N TYR A 154 -18.54 15.65 13.07
CA TYR A 154 -17.90 16.57 12.13
C TYR A 154 -17.52 15.89 10.82
N HIS A 155 -17.10 14.64 10.87
CA HIS A 155 -16.88 13.85 9.66
C HIS A 155 -18.16 13.78 8.80
N HIS A 156 -19.30 13.47 9.42
CA HIS A 156 -20.57 13.24 8.74
C HIS A 156 -21.30 14.54 8.36
N ASP A 157 -21.50 15.46 9.31
CA ASP A 157 -22.30 16.68 9.09
C ASP A 157 -21.46 17.89 8.64
N GLY A 158 -20.16 17.85 8.91
CA GLY A 158 -19.31 19.04 8.94
C GLY A 158 -19.53 19.91 10.19
N PRO A 159 -18.79 21.02 10.30
CA PRO A 159 -18.72 21.83 11.53
C PRO A 159 -19.95 22.69 11.83
N VAL A 160 -20.79 22.95 10.82
CA VAL A 160 -21.90 23.92 10.86
C VAL A 160 -23.26 23.24 10.81
N ARG A 161 -23.40 22.14 10.06
CA ARG A 161 -24.70 21.49 9.86
C ARG A 161 -24.99 20.50 10.97
N ASP A 162 -26.24 20.09 11.06
CA ASP A 162 -26.72 19.04 11.95
C ASP A 162 -27.69 18.16 11.17
N TYR A 163 -27.19 17.01 10.71
CA TYR A 163 -27.97 15.98 10.02
C TYR A 163 -28.16 14.76 10.92
N GLY A 164 -27.92 14.90 12.23
CA GLY A 164 -27.98 13.80 13.19
C GLY A 164 -26.66 13.05 13.35
N GLY A 165 -25.54 13.57 12.85
CA GLY A 165 -24.22 12.92 12.93
C GLY A 165 -23.76 12.62 14.36
N LEU A 166 -24.19 13.42 15.36
CA LEU A 166 -23.87 13.17 16.77
C LEU A 166 -24.58 11.92 17.31
N ALA A 167 -25.86 11.73 16.96
CA ALA A 167 -26.60 10.53 17.35
C ALA A 167 -26.00 9.29 16.68
N LEU A 168 -25.69 9.39 15.38
CA LEU A 168 -25.00 8.33 14.64
C LEU A 168 -23.64 7.98 15.24
N SER A 169 -22.85 8.98 15.66
CA SER A 169 -21.57 8.72 16.33
C SER A 169 -21.76 7.86 17.58
N ARG A 170 -22.69 8.25 18.46
CA ARG A 170 -22.97 7.56 19.71
C ARG A 170 -23.50 6.15 19.50
N ASP A 171 -24.31 5.94 18.46
CA ASP A 171 -24.96 4.67 18.18
C ASP A 171 -24.07 3.70 17.39
N LYS A 172 -23.15 4.20 16.56
CA LYS A 172 -22.42 3.39 15.57
C LYS A 172 -20.92 3.41 15.71
N VAL A 173 -20.33 4.52 16.17
CA VAL A 173 -18.86 4.67 16.26
C VAL A 173 -18.38 4.41 17.69
N MET A 174 -18.96 5.11 18.67
CA MET A 174 -18.54 5.03 20.08
C MET A 174 -18.54 3.60 20.65
N PRO A 175 -19.52 2.72 20.33
CA PRO A 175 -19.54 1.36 20.88
C PRO A 175 -18.40 0.47 20.36
N LEU A 176 -17.77 0.82 19.24
CA LEU A 176 -16.68 0.04 18.63
C LEU A 176 -15.31 0.36 19.24
N LEU A 177 -15.17 1.52 19.90
CA LEU A 177 -13.87 2.07 20.26
C LEU A 177 -13.09 1.18 21.22
N GLU A 178 -13.76 0.50 22.16
CA GLU A 178 -13.09 -0.38 23.12
C GLU A 178 -12.48 -1.59 22.41
N GLN A 179 -13.29 -2.32 21.64
CA GLN A 179 -12.84 -3.47 20.85
C GLN A 179 -11.72 -3.08 19.89
N TYR A 180 -11.87 -1.94 19.20
CA TYR A 180 -10.88 -1.51 18.22
C TYR A 180 -9.59 -0.99 18.88
N THR A 181 -9.68 -0.42 20.09
CA THR A 181 -8.49 -0.07 20.87
C THR A 181 -7.72 -1.33 21.24
N GLN A 182 -8.41 -2.37 21.71
CA GLN A 182 -7.81 -3.66 22.03
C GLN A 182 -7.18 -4.35 20.81
N PHE A 183 -7.85 -4.30 19.65
CA PHE A 183 -7.29 -4.78 18.38
C PHE A 183 -6.00 -4.06 18.01
N VAL A 184 -5.99 -2.72 18.09
CA VAL A 184 -4.80 -1.91 17.82
C VAL A 184 -3.70 -2.27 18.83
N GLU A 185 -4.02 -2.34 20.11
CA GLU A 185 -3.06 -2.72 21.15
C GLU A 185 -2.54 -4.15 21.01
N SER A 186 -3.34 -5.13 20.58
CA SER A 186 -2.86 -6.50 20.37
C SER A 186 -1.97 -6.59 19.13
N ARG A 187 -2.36 -5.95 18.03
CA ARG A 187 -1.57 -5.88 16.79
C ARG A 187 -0.19 -5.27 17.02
N PHE A 188 -0.06 -4.34 17.97
CA PHE A 188 1.19 -3.63 18.27
C PHE A 188 1.88 -4.03 19.56
N GLY A 189 1.15 -4.64 20.47
CA GLY A 189 1.66 -5.30 21.66
C GLY A 189 2.41 -6.57 21.29
N VAL A 190 2.01 -7.29 20.23
CA VAL A 190 2.81 -8.41 19.69
C VAL A 190 4.14 -7.92 19.11
N THR A 191 4.18 -6.70 18.54
CA THR A 191 5.43 -6.08 18.07
C THR A 191 6.32 -5.57 19.21
N GLN A 192 5.76 -5.16 20.37
CA GLN A 192 6.55 -4.74 21.54
C GLN A 192 6.90 -5.89 22.52
N SER A 193 6.09 -6.94 22.61
CA SER A 193 6.29 -8.05 23.56
C SER A 193 7.28 -9.12 23.07
N ASN A 194 7.66 -9.10 21.79
CA ASN A 194 8.80 -9.90 21.31
C ASN A 194 10.17 -9.29 21.65
N GLU A 195 10.24 -8.10 22.26
CA GLU A 195 11.50 -7.54 22.79
C GLU A 195 11.67 -7.75 24.31
N THR A 196 10.72 -8.40 25.00
CA THR A 196 10.79 -8.57 26.47
C THR A 196 10.90 -10.03 26.91
N ARG A 197 11.96 -10.73 26.49
CA ARG A 197 12.52 -11.84 27.29
C ARG A 197 14.00 -12.09 27.00
N SER A 198 14.85 -11.22 27.54
CA SER A 198 16.09 -11.60 28.23
C SER A 198 16.73 -10.37 28.86
N GLU A 199 16.52 -10.22 30.17
CA GLU A 199 17.43 -9.45 31.00
C GLU A 199 18.81 -10.09 30.92
N THR A 200 19.81 -9.36 30.43
CA THR A 200 20.99 -8.89 31.18
C THR A 200 22.02 -8.35 30.18
N ARG A 201 22.15 -7.01 30.09
CA ARG A 201 23.43 -6.25 30.02
C ARG A 201 23.19 -4.78 29.61
N ALA A 202 23.75 -3.87 30.40
CA ALA A 202 23.65 -2.41 30.29
C ALA A 202 24.49 -1.80 29.14
N PRO A 203 24.53 -0.46 28.98
CA PRO A 203 23.66 0.33 28.11
C PRO A 203 24.40 0.88 26.88
N ALA A 204 23.70 1.05 25.75
CA ALA A 204 24.22 1.84 24.62
C ALA A 204 23.09 2.58 23.89
N SER A 205 23.31 3.90 23.79
CA SER A 205 22.71 5.03 23.08
C SER A 205 21.56 4.87 22.06
N PRO A 206 20.74 5.93 21.88
CA PRO A 206 19.49 5.90 21.13
C PRO A 206 19.72 6.20 19.64
N SER A 207 19.17 5.37 18.76
CA SER A 207 18.60 5.75 17.45
C SER A 207 18.20 4.50 16.68
N ALA A 208 16.92 4.12 16.77
CA ALA A 208 16.30 3.14 15.87
C ALA A 208 15.00 3.75 15.30
N MET A 209 15.11 4.94 14.71
CA MET A 209 13.96 5.71 14.24
C MET A 209 13.58 5.30 12.81
N LEU A 210 12.61 4.39 12.61
CA LEU A 210 12.06 4.04 11.27
C LEU A 210 11.86 5.27 10.37
N MET A 211 12.30 5.26 9.09
CA MET A 211 12.04 6.35 8.13
C MET A 211 11.01 5.98 7.05
N ARG A 212 10.03 6.86 6.81
CA ARG A 212 8.92 6.65 5.85
C ARG A 212 8.30 7.97 5.41
N ASP A 213 7.41 7.93 4.41
CA ASP A 213 6.73 9.09 3.84
C ASP A 213 6.18 10.05 4.93
N GLY A 214 6.49 11.34 4.77
CA GLY A 214 6.16 12.43 5.70
C GLY A 214 7.28 12.82 6.68
N GLN A 215 8.30 11.98 6.90
CA GLN A 215 9.41 12.34 7.77
C GLN A 215 10.32 13.41 7.18
N ARG A 216 10.88 14.26 8.05
CA ARG A 216 11.83 15.29 7.68
C ARG A 216 13.01 15.30 8.63
N GLY A 217 14.21 15.51 8.11
CA GLY A 217 15.43 15.58 8.93
C GLY A 217 16.70 15.24 8.15
N GLU A 218 17.83 15.46 8.79
CA GLU A 218 19.17 15.20 8.22
C GLU A 218 19.37 13.72 7.88
N ASP A 219 18.80 12.86 8.71
CA ASP A 219 18.61 11.41 8.52
C ASP A 219 17.95 11.03 7.18
N VAL A 220 16.91 11.76 6.77
CA VAL A 220 16.23 11.56 5.49
C VAL A 220 17.09 12.07 4.33
N ALA A 221 17.80 13.19 4.52
CA ALA A 221 18.71 13.72 3.51
C ALA A 221 19.87 12.74 3.26
N GLN A 222 20.40 12.12 4.32
CA GLN A 222 21.41 11.07 4.22
C GLN A 222 20.87 9.84 3.49
N LEU A 223 19.67 9.38 3.83
CA LEU A 223 19.01 8.28 3.10
C LEU A 223 18.85 8.59 1.60
N GLN A 224 18.37 9.78 1.26
CA GLN A 224 18.19 10.21 -0.13
C GLN A 224 19.52 10.25 -0.90
N ALA A 225 20.58 10.75 -0.26
CA ALA A 225 21.93 10.76 -0.81
C ALA A 225 22.48 9.33 -0.98
N THR A 226 22.30 8.46 0.01
CA THR A 226 22.70 7.05 -0.04
C THR A 226 21.99 6.30 -1.17
N LEU A 227 20.65 6.41 -1.28
CA LEU A 227 19.89 5.75 -2.33
C LEU A 227 20.33 6.21 -3.72
N THR A 228 20.57 7.51 -3.89
CA THR A 228 21.08 8.07 -5.15
C THR A 228 22.50 7.57 -5.46
N GLY A 229 23.39 7.53 -4.47
CA GLY A 229 24.75 6.99 -4.62
C GLY A 229 24.77 5.50 -5.00
N LEU A 230 23.79 4.73 -4.50
CA LEU A 230 23.56 3.34 -4.85
C LEU A 230 22.78 3.15 -6.17
N GLY A 231 22.41 4.23 -6.87
CA GLY A 231 21.74 4.20 -8.17
C GLY A 231 20.22 4.00 -8.12
N TYR A 232 19.59 4.18 -6.96
CA TYR A 232 18.14 4.06 -6.80
C TYR A 232 17.48 5.44 -6.92
N HIS A 233 16.61 5.56 -7.92
CA HIS A 233 15.95 6.78 -8.32
C HIS A 233 14.43 6.71 -8.11
N ASP A 234 13.72 7.80 -8.42
CA ASP A 234 12.26 7.78 -8.45
C ASP A 234 11.72 6.94 -9.63
N ALA A 235 10.39 6.78 -9.72
CA ALA A 235 9.76 5.96 -10.76
C ALA A 235 9.98 6.47 -12.22
N ARG A 236 10.59 7.64 -12.41
CA ARG A 236 10.97 8.19 -13.72
C ARG A 236 12.48 8.15 -13.96
N ASP A 237 13.21 7.39 -13.15
CA ASP A 237 14.66 7.26 -13.18
C ASP A 237 15.39 8.59 -12.95
N VAL A 238 14.78 9.50 -12.18
CA VAL A 238 15.39 10.78 -11.80
C VAL A 238 16.01 10.67 -10.41
N PRO A 239 17.30 11.02 -10.24
CA PRO A 239 17.96 11.08 -8.95
C PRO A 239 17.18 11.86 -7.90
N LEU A 240 17.28 11.42 -6.64
CA LEU A 240 16.65 12.12 -5.53
C LEU A 240 17.43 13.40 -5.22
N GLN A 241 16.72 14.45 -4.82
CA GLN A 241 17.35 15.58 -4.15
C GLN A 241 17.40 15.25 -2.66
N ALA A 242 18.56 15.45 -2.04
CA ALA A 242 18.76 15.29 -0.59
C ALA A 242 18.19 16.50 0.17
N ASP A 243 16.90 16.76 0.00
CA ASP A 243 16.18 17.88 0.61
C ASP A 243 15.72 17.59 2.05
N GLY A 244 15.96 16.36 2.53
CA GLY A 244 15.60 15.93 3.87
C GLY A 244 14.10 15.75 4.06
N VAL A 245 13.32 15.60 2.98
CA VAL A 245 11.87 15.36 3.02
C VAL A 245 11.54 14.01 2.39
N PHE A 246 11.04 13.09 3.21
CA PHE A 246 10.66 11.76 2.75
C PHE A 246 9.29 11.88 2.08
N GLY A 247 9.28 12.12 0.78
CA GLY A 247 8.06 12.19 -0.03
C GLY A 247 7.96 11.01 -1.00
N SER A 248 6.91 11.00 -1.81
CA SER A 248 6.59 9.91 -2.74
C SER A 248 7.77 9.47 -3.63
N ARG A 249 8.64 10.40 -4.02
CA ARG A 249 9.87 10.10 -4.80
C ARG A 249 10.88 9.28 -3.98
N THR A 250 11.10 9.65 -2.72
CA THR A 250 11.96 8.91 -1.78
C THR A 250 11.36 7.55 -1.45
N GLY A 251 10.04 7.48 -1.21
CA GLY A 251 9.35 6.20 -1.00
C GLY A 251 9.45 5.26 -2.20
N GLN A 252 9.38 5.78 -3.44
CA GLN A 252 9.58 4.98 -4.65
C GLN A 252 11.01 4.42 -4.76
N ALA A 253 12.02 5.24 -4.48
CA ALA A 253 13.42 4.79 -4.48
C ALA A 253 13.70 3.75 -3.39
N VAL A 254 13.08 3.89 -2.20
CA VAL A 254 13.17 2.88 -1.13
C VAL A 254 12.53 1.56 -1.56
N ARG A 255 11.35 1.59 -2.20
CA ARG A 255 10.71 0.37 -2.73
C ARG A 255 11.57 -0.30 -3.80
N ALA A 256 12.16 0.47 -4.71
CA ALA A 256 13.08 -0.05 -5.73
C ALA A 256 14.32 -0.72 -5.09
N PHE A 257 14.87 -0.10 -4.04
CA PHE A 257 15.97 -0.66 -3.26
C PHE A 257 15.56 -1.96 -2.56
N GLN A 258 14.44 -1.96 -1.83
CA GLN A 258 13.93 -3.14 -1.15
C GLN A 258 13.69 -4.30 -2.11
N GLN A 259 13.09 -4.02 -3.26
CA GLN A 259 12.85 -5.01 -4.30
C GLN A 259 14.16 -5.62 -4.82
N ALA A 260 15.18 -4.79 -5.08
CA ALA A 260 16.49 -5.25 -5.53
C ALA A 260 17.24 -6.07 -4.46
N GLN A 261 17.02 -5.77 -3.18
CA GLN A 261 17.60 -6.50 -2.05
C GLN A 261 16.76 -7.71 -1.60
N GLY A 262 15.64 -7.99 -2.27
CA GLY A 262 14.74 -9.10 -1.93
C GLY A 262 14.05 -8.93 -0.57
N LEU A 263 13.88 -7.70 -0.12
CA LEU A 263 13.15 -7.34 1.10
C LEU A 263 11.65 -7.19 0.82
N GLU A 264 10.87 -7.11 1.89
CA GLU A 264 9.49 -6.65 1.80
C GLU A 264 9.44 -5.23 1.22
N VAL A 265 8.63 -5.03 0.19
CA VAL A 265 8.58 -3.79 -0.60
C VAL A 265 7.49 -2.87 -0.03
N ASP A 266 7.70 -2.42 1.21
CA ASP A 266 6.76 -1.60 1.97
C ASP A 266 7.05 -0.08 1.87
N GLY A 267 8.19 0.30 1.28
CA GLY A 267 8.65 1.69 1.15
C GLY A 267 9.07 2.33 2.47
N VAL A 268 9.29 1.52 3.51
CA VAL A 268 9.66 1.94 4.86
C VAL A 268 11.09 1.49 5.17
N VAL A 269 11.92 2.44 5.57
CA VAL A 269 13.29 2.17 6.02
C VAL A 269 13.27 1.72 7.48
N GLY A 270 12.88 0.46 7.66
CA GLY A 270 13.01 -0.29 8.91
C GLY A 270 14.40 -0.95 9.08
N PRO A 271 14.63 -1.68 10.19
CA PRO A 271 15.93 -2.31 10.49
C PRO A 271 16.48 -3.17 9.35
N ALA A 272 15.65 -4.03 8.75
CA ALA A 272 16.07 -4.88 7.63
C ALA A 272 16.52 -4.07 6.40
N THR A 273 15.84 -2.94 6.13
CA THR A 273 16.20 -2.04 5.02
C THR A 273 17.49 -1.28 5.35
N ARG A 274 17.70 -0.88 6.60
CA ARG A 274 18.95 -0.26 7.07
C ARG A 274 20.14 -1.20 6.99
N ASP A 275 19.99 -2.42 7.49
CA ASP A 275 21.03 -3.44 7.42
C ASP A 275 21.39 -3.76 5.97
N ALA A 276 20.43 -3.69 5.05
CA ALA A 276 20.70 -3.82 3.62
C ALA A 276 21.43 -2.60 3.05
N LEU A 277 21.04 -1.37 3.42
CA LEU A 277 21.74 -0.13 3.01
C LEU A 277 23.19 -0.12 3.50
N ASP A 278 23.42 -0.49 4.77
CA ASP A 278 24.75 -0.55 5.36
C ASP A 278 25.62 -1.61 4.69
N ARG A 279 25.06 -2.78 4.37
CA ARG A 279 25.77 -3.80 3.58
C ARG A 279 26.10 -3.31 2.17
N ALA A 280 25.16 -2.65 1.49
CA ALA A 280 25.40 -2.10 0.16
C ALA A 280 26.53 -1.04 0.17
N LEU A 281 26.55 -0.17 1.19
CA LEU A 281 27.60 0.83 1.39
C LEU A 281 28.96 0.22 1.79
N GLN A 282 28.97 -0.94 2.48
CA GLN A 282 30.21 -1.67 2.79
C GLN A 282 30.78 -2.39 1.56
N VAL A 283 29.92 -2.88 0.67
CA VAL A 283 30.32 -3.45 -0.62
C VAL A 283 30.93 -2.37 -1.51
N GLU A 284 30.43 -1.13 -1.46
CA GLU A 284 31.01 0.03 -2.17
C GLU A 284 32.38 0.47 -1.61
N LYS A 285 32.60 0.33 -0.29
CA LYS A 285 33.83 0.77 0.40
C LYS A 285 34.96 -0.27 0.45
N ALA A 286 34.70 -1.53 0.09
CA ALA A 286 35.74 -2.55 0.05
C ALA A 286 36.71 -2.28 -1.11
N PRO A 287 38.05 -2.32 -0.90
CA PRO A 287 38.98 -2.25 -2.03
C PRO A 287 38.73 -3.43 -2.96
N PRO A 288 38.85 -3.24 -4.28
CA PRO A 288 38.45 -4.25 -5.24
C PRO A 288 39.30 -5.50 -5.02
N ARG A 289 38.65 -6.58 -4.61
CA ARG A 289 39.21 -7.92 -4.77
C ARG A 289 38.98 -8.28 -6.22
N ASP A 290 40.08 -8.30 -6.96
CA ASP A 290 40.32 -8.91 -8.26
C ASP A 290 39.08 -9.14 -9.14
N ALA A 291 39.00 -8.31 -10.17
CA ALA A 291 38.01 -8.20 -11.23
C ALA A 291 37.43 -9.52 -11.78
N GLU A 292 36.12 -9.52 -12.05
CA GLU A 292 35.57 -9.92 -13.35
C GLU A 292 34.09 -9.49 -13.54
N ALA A 293 33.85 -8.79 -14.67
CA ALA A 293 32.58 -8.53 -15.36
C ALA A 293 31.43 -7.76 -14.65
N VAL A 294 31.29 -6.49 -15.08
CA VAL A 294 30.08 -5.66 -15.03
C VAL A 294 28.86 -6.46 -15.53
N THR A 295 27.90 -6.77 -14.66
CA THR A 295 26.67 -7.45 -15.11
C THR A 295 25.63 -6.42 -15.54
N THR A 296 25.64 -6.10 -16.84
CA THR A 296 24.41 -5.69 -17.54
C THR A 296 23.33 -6.75 -17.32
N SER A 297 22.05 -6.37 -17.25
CA SER A 297 20.94 -7.32 -17.04
C SER A 297 21.05 -8.51 -18.03
N PRO A 298 20.67 -9.74 -17.65
CA PRO A 298 20.66 -10.88 -18.57
C PRO A 298 19.90 -10.60 -19.88
N VAL A 299 18.90 -9.72 -19.84
CA VAL A 299 18.17 -9.23 -21.02
C VAL A 299 19.05 -8.32 -21.88
N ASP A 300 19.80 -7.42 -21.29
CA ASP A 300 20.73 -6.53 -22.00
C ASP A 300 21.90 -7.31 -22.62
N GLN A 301 22.38 -8.35 -21.94
CA GLN A 301 23.39 -9.27 -22.48
C GLN A 301 22.86 -10.02 -23.70
N LEU A 302 21.61 -10.52 -23.62
CA LEU A 302 20.96 -11.19 -24.75
C LEU A 302 20.73 -10.22 -25.92
N LEU A 303 20.31 -8.98 -25.64
CA LEU A 303 20.10 -7.95 -26.66
C LEU A 303 21.41 -7.52 -27.32
N ALA A 304 22.48 -7.38 -26.55
CA ALA A 304 23.81 -7.07 -27.05
C ALA A 304 24.37 -8.21 -27.91
N ALA A 305 24.20 -9.46 -27.47
CA ALA A 305 24.60 -10.64 -28.23
C ALA A 305 23.80 -10.82 -29.52
N ALA A 306 22.51 -10.49 -29.52
CA ALA A 306 21.69 -10.51 -30.74
C ALA A 306 22.15 -9.44 -31.75
N ARG A 307 22.63 -8.30 -31.27
CA ARG A 307 23.16 -7.20 -32.11
C ARG A 307 24.57 -7.46 -32.63
N SER A 308 25.35 -8.32 -31.98
CA SER A 308 26.74 -8.61 -32.40
C SER A 308 26.80 -9.49 -33.65
N GLY A 309 25.75 -10.28 -33.93
CA GLY A 309 25.70 -11.20 -35.06
C GLY A 309 26.56 -12.45 -34.91
N ASP A 310 27.21 -12.64 -33.75
CA ASP A 310 28.03 -13.82 -33.46
C ASP A 310 27.19 -14.93 -32.80
N ALA A 311 27.08 -16.06 -33.48
CA ALA A 311 26.21 -17.16 -33.05
C ALA A 311 26.67 -17.81 -31.73
N GLY A 312 27.97 -17.86 -31.45
CA GLY A 312 28.50 -18.42 -30.21
C GLY A 312 28.19 -17.53 -29.00
N THR A 313 28.33 -16.22 -29.17
CA THR A 313 28.02 -15.21 -28.15
C THR A 313 26.52 -15.15 -27.87
N LEU A 314 25.68 -15.25 -28.90
CA LEU A 314 24.23 -15.33 -28.75
C LEU A 314 23.80 -16.60 -28.01
N GLN A 315 24.37 -17.76 -28.35
CA GLN A 315 24.04 -19.01 -27.68
C GLN A 315 24.42 -18.97 -26.19
N ALA A 316 25.62 -18.48 -25.86
CA ALA A 316 26.05 -18.34 -24.47
C ALA A 316 25.14 -17.38 -23.67
N ALA A 317 24.71 -16.27 -24.30
CA ALA A 317 23.78 -15.33 -23.67
C ALA A 317 22.37 -15.94 -23.50
N MET A 318 21.91 -16.75 -24.45
CA MET A 318 20.65 -17.49 -24.35
C MET A 318 20.68 -18.52 -23.23
N ASP A 319 21.76 -19.27 -23.08
CA ASP A 319 21.94 -20.27 -22.01
C ASP A 319 21.99 -19.57 -20.64
N GLY A 320 22.71 -18.45 -20.55
CA GLY A 320 22.74 -17.60 -19.36
C GLY A 320 21.37 -17.04 -19.00
N PHE A 321 20.60 -16.56 -19.99
CA PHE A 321 19.24 -16.09 -19.80
C PHE A 321 18.30 -17.23 -19.36
N ALA A 322 18.37 -18.40 -19.98
CA ALA A 322 17.56 -19.58 -19.64
C ALA A 322 17.83 -20.11 -18.22
N ALA A 323 19.05 -19.93 -17.71
CA ALA A 323 19.41 -20.27 -16.33
C ALA A 323 18.78 -19.33 -15.28
N THR A 324 18.22 -18.19 -15.68
CA THR A 324 17.52 -17.28 -14.76
C THR A 324 16.11 -17.78 -14.42
N ARG A 325 15.54 -17.29 -13.31
CA ARG A 325 14.14 -17.58 -12.94
C ARG A 325 13.17 -17.12 -14.05
N PHE A 326 13.43 -15.95 -14.64
CA PHE A 326 12.62 -15.38 -15.70
C PHE A 326 12.75 -16.17 -17.02
N GLY A 327 13.96 -16.57 -17.40
CA GLY A 327 14.20 -17.42 -18.56
C GLY A 327 13.50 -18.78 -18.46
N ARG A 328 13.52 -19.40 -17.27
CA ARG A 328 12.75 -20.64 -17.01
C ARG A 328 11.24 -20.45 -17.18
N MET A 329 10.69 -19.34 -16.71
CA MET A 329 9.26 -19.02 -16.88
C MET A 329 8.91 -18.78 -18.36
N PHE A 330 9.76 -18.05 -19.10
CA PHE A 330 9.58 -17.81 -20.53
C PHE A 330 9.59 -19.11 -21.34
N GLN A 331 10.49 -20.03 -21.03
CA GLN A 331 10.58 -21.32 -21.70
C GLN A 331 9.37 -22.21 -21.40
N GLN A 332 8.86 -22.20 -20.17
CA GLN A 332 7.61 -22.88 -19.81
C GLN A 332 6.40 -22.31 -20.56
N ALA A 333 6.34 -20.98 -20.75
CA ALA A 333 5.28 -20.33 -21.52
C ALA A 333 5.33 -20.69 -23.01
N GLN A 334 6.51 -20.79 -23.62
CA GLN A 334 6.63 -21.22 -25.02
C GLN A 334 6.22 -22.69 -25.24
N VAL A 335 6.56 -23.58 -24.30
CA VAL A 335 6.13 -24.99 -24.36
C VAL A 335 4.61 -25.09 -24.22
N ALA A 336 4.02 -24.35 -23.30
CA ALA A 336 2.56 -24.32 -23.14
C ALA A 336 1.85 -23.76 -24.40
N GLU A 337 2.44 -22.79 -25.08
CA GLU A 337 1.88 -22.21 -26.31
C GLU A 337 2.04 -23.15 -27.51
N SER A 338 3.17 -23.84 -27.66
CA SER A 338 3.37 -24.81 -28.74
C SER A 338 2.46 -26.03 -28.59
N GLU A 339 2.20 -26.49 -27.37
CA GLU A 339 1.21 -27.53 -27.07
C GLU A 339 -0.22 -27.08 -27.43
N ARG A 340 -0.57 -25.82 -27.16
CA ARG A 340 -1.88 -25.24 -27.53
C ARG A 340 -2.06 -25.11 -29.04
N VAL A 341 -1.01 -24.71 -29.77
CA VAL A 341 -1.03 -24.62 -31.23
C VAL A 341 -1.18 -26.01 -31.85
N ALA A 342 -0.42 -27.01 -31.38
CA ALA A 342 -0.53 -28.39 -31.84
C ALA A 342 -1.93 -28.99 -31.60
N GLN A 343 -2.55 -28.70 -30.45
CA GLN A 343 -3.92 -29.11 -30.16
C GLN A 343 -4.96 -28.43 -31.07
N ARG A 344 -4.75 -27.17 -31.44
CA ARG A 344 -5.62 -26.45 -32.40
C ARG A 344 -5.49 -27.00 -33.82
N GLU A 345 -4.29 -27.35 -34.26
CA GLU A 345 -4.07 -27.93 -35.58
C GLU A 345 -4.65 -29.34 -35.70
N GLN A 346 -4.54 -30.17 -34.65
CA GLN A 346 -5.21 -31.47 -34.58
C GLN A 346 -6.75 -31.34 -34.57
N ALA A 347 -7.29 -30.35 -33.85
CA ALA A 347 -8.73 -30.08 -33.85
C ALA A 347 -9.23 -29.63 -35.24
N SER A 348 -8.41 -28.90 -36.00
CA SER A 348 -8.75 -28.42 -37.34
C SER A 348 -8.66 -29.52 -38.42
N GLN A 349 -7.85 -30.56 -38.21
CA GLN A 349 -7.74 -31.73 -39.09
C GLN A 349 -8.82 -32.79 -38.85
N CYS A 350 -9.49 -32.76 -37.69
CA CYS A 350 -10.60 -33.66 -37.34
C CYS A 350 -11.99 -33.11 -37.65
N SER A 351 -12.12 -31.99 -38.37
CA SER A 351 -13.43 -31.48 -38.82
C SER A 351 -13.83 -32.17 -40.14
N PRO A 352 -14.85 -33.06 -40.17
CA PRO A 352 -15.32 -33.63 -41.41
C PRO A 352 -16.22 -32.62 -42.13
N ASP A 353 -15.96 -32.41 -43.43
CA ASP A 353 -16.86 -31.71 -44.35
C ASP A 353 -18.32 -32.21 -44.17
N ARG A 354 -19.23 -31.27 -43.91
CA ARG A 354 -20.68 -31.44 -44.08
C ARG A 354 -21.29 -30.21 -44.73
#